data_AF-A0ABD0RVI4-F1
#
_entry.id   AF-A0ABD0RVI4-F1
#
_cell.length_a   1.000
_cell.length_b   1.000
_cell.length_c   1.000
_cell.angle_alpha   90.00
_cell.angle_beta   90.00
_cell.angle_gamma   90.00
#
_symmetry.space_group_name_H-M   'P 1'
#
loop_
_entity.id
_entity.type
_entity.pdbx_description
1 polymer ?
#
loop_
_entity_poly.entity_id
_entity_poly.type
_entity_poly.pdbx_seq_one_letter_code
_entity_poly.pdbx_strand_id
1 'polypeptide(L)'
;MIKCKHPQYKTKPKYICKESDGCSERKNPGVQDEWMENGDVSLYDDTRAGVLMVFFRELKAADAGTYRCGVNVSHYTERFTELQLSIKH
;
A
#
# COMPACT_ATOMS: atom_id res chain seq x y z
N MET A 1 -10.53 -3.24 -0.01
CA MET A 1 -9.19 -3.62 -0.53
C MET A 1 -8.66 -2.49 -1.37
N ILE A 2 -7.40 -2.09 -1.14
CA ILE A 2 -6.68 -1.10 -1.97
C ILE A 2 -5.70 -1.85 -2.88
N LYS A 3 -5.55 -1.38 -4.12
CA LYS A 3 -4.56 -1.88 -5.08
C LYS A 3 -3.61 -0.75 -5.46
N CYS A 4 -2.39 -0.81 -4.94
CA CYS A 4 -1.32 0.12 -5.24
C CYS A 4 -0.56 -0.34 -6.49
N LYS A 5 -0.87 0.26 -7.65
CA LYS A 5 -0.31 -0.16 -8.95
C LYS A 5 0.94 0.66 -9.30
N HIS A 6 2.07 -0.03 -9.48
CA HIS A 6 3.32 0.53 -10.01
C HIS A 6 3.91 -0.45 -11.05
N PRO A 7 3.23 -0.66 -12.19
CA PRO A 7 3.61 -1.68 -13.18
C PRO A 7 4.97 -1.43 -13.85
N GLN A 8 5.48 -0.21 -13.82
CA GLN A 8 6.80 0.17 -14.29
C GLN A 8 7.93 -0.17 -13.30
N TYR A 9 7.57 -0.47 -12.03
CA TYR A 9 8.50 -0.79 -10.94
C TYR A 9 8.13 -2.12 -10.29
N LYS A 10 7.89 -3.14 -11.12
CA LYS A 10 7.37 -4.46 -10.74
C LYS A 10 8.02 -5.08 -9.51
N THR A 11 9.35 -5.22 -9.54
CA THR A 11 10.14 -5.86 -8.48
C THR A 11 10.59 -4.90 -7.40
N LYS A 12 10.25 -3.61 -7.47
CA LYS A 12 10.62 -2.66 -6.42
C LYS A 12 9.63 -2.75 -5.25
N PRO A 13 10.11 -2.67 -4.00
CA PRO A 13 9.25 -2.64 -2.83
C PRO A 13 8.28 -1.47 -2.90
N LYS A 14 6.99 -1.79 -2.71
CA LYS A 14 5.89 -0.82 -2.66
C LYS A 14 5.38 -0.67 -1.24
N TYR A 15 4.84 0.48 -0.89
CA TYR A 15 4.24 0.69 0.43
C TYR A 15 2.91 1.43 0.31
N ILE A 16 2.14 1.37 1.39
CA ILE A 16 0.95 2.19 1.57
C ILE A 16 1.04 2.90 2.92
N CYS A 17 0.51 4.13 3.00
CA CYS A 17 0.42 4.91 4.23
C CYS A 17 -0.78 5.86 4.14
N LYS A 18 -1.26 6.37 5.28
CA LYS A 18 -2.30 7.41 5.30
C LYS A 18 -1.66 8.78 5.10
N GLU A 19 -2.35 9.68 4.42
CA GLU A 19 -1.87 11.04 4.26
C GLU A 19 -2.03 11.87 5.54
N SER A 20 -3.04 11.55 6.35
CA SER A 20 -3.36 12.27 7.58
C SER A 20 -2.24 12.24 8.64
N ASP A 21 -1.37 11.23 8.59
CA ASP A 21 -0.20 11.10 9.48
C ASP A 21 1.10 11.58 8.82
N GLY A 22 1.02 12.25 7.67
CA GLY A 22 2.17 12.66 6.86
C GLY A 22 2.90 11.49 6.20
N CYS A 23 2.28 10.32 6.07
CA CYS A 23 2.90 9.08 5.62
C CYS A 23 4.05 8.61 6.52
N SER A 24 3.93 8.84 7.83
CA SER A 24 4.92 8.42 8.82
C SER A 24 4.87 6.90 9.08
N GLU A 25 3.69 6.30 9.02
CA GLU A 25 3.50 4.85 9.15
C GLU A 25 3.35 4.17 7.77
N ARG A 26 4.48 3.66 7.26
CA ARG A 26 4.51 2.93 5.98
C ARG A 26 4.28 1.44 6.20
N LYS A 27 3.25 0.89 5.54
CA LYS A 27 2.95 -0.55 5.51
C LYS A 27 3.48 -1.18 4.22
N ASN A 28 4.31 -2.21 4.36
CA ASN A 28 4.85 -3.06 3.30
C ASN A 28 4.97 -4.49 3.86
N PRO A 29 4.80 -5.55 3.03
CA PRO A 29 4.90 -6.94 3.50
C PRO A 29 6.30 -7.36 3.97
N GLY A 30 7.36 -6.62 3.65
CA GLY A 30 8.76 -6.96 3.92
C GLY A 30 9.33 -8.00 2.97
N VAL A 31 8.48 -8.94 2.54
CA VAL A 31 8.75 -9.96 1.52
C VAL A 31 7.84 -9.78 0.32
N GLN A 32 8.31 -10.23 -0.85
CA GLN A 32 7.56 -10.16 -2.11
C GLN A 32 6.90 -11.49 -2.43
N ASP A 33 5.78 -11.43 -3.16
CA ASP A 33 5.03 -12.60 -3.63
C ASP A 33 4.51 -13.55 -2.52
N GLU A 34 4.45 -13.07 -1.28
CA GLU A 34 3.90 -13.75 -0.10
C GLU A 34 2.90 -12.86 0.65
N TRP A 35 1.91 -13.49 1.29
CA TRP A 35 0.93 -12.79 2.13
C TRP A 35 1.51 -12.56 3.51
N MET A 36 1.52 -11.29 3.94
CA MET A 36 2.03 -10.90 5.25
C MET A 36 1.02 -10.07 6.02
N GLU A 37 0.97 -10.31 7.32
CA GLU A 37 0.08 -9.63 8.24
C GLU A 37 0.80 -8.45 8.90
N ASN A 38 0.16 -7.28 8.89
CA ASN A 38 0.71 -6.08 9.49
C ASN A 38 -0.39 -5.31 10.25
N GLY A 39 -0.68 -5.81 11.45
CA GLY A 39 -1.72 -5.31 12.33
C GLY A 39 -3.13 -5.64 11.81
N ASP A 40 -3.83 -4.61 11.38
CA ASP A 40 -5.20 -4.59 10.89
C ASP A 40 -5.33 -4.89 9.37
N VAL A 41 -4.20 -5.04 8.67
CA VAL A 41 -4.18 -5.34 7.24
C VAL A 41 -3.33 -6.57 6.90
N SER A 42 -3.75 -7.28 5.85
CA SER A 42 -2.95 -8.27 5.13
C SER A 42 -2.42 -7.65 3.83
N LEU A 43 -1.17 -7.90 3.50
CA LEU A 43 -0.43 -7.28 2.39
C LEU A 43 0.16 -8.35 1.48
N TYR A 44 0.19 -8.07 0.17
CA TYR A 44 0.86 -8.90 -0.83
C TYR A 44 1.45 -8.02 -1.93
N ASP A 45 2.77 -8.01 -2.09
CA ASP A 45 3.44 -7.31 -3.19
C ASP A 45 3.63 -8.27 -4.37
N ASP A 46 2.70 -8.22 -5.33
CA ASP A 46 2.74 -9.04 -6.55
C ASP A 46 3.76 -8.44 -7.52
N THR A 47 4.91 -9.12 -7.66
CA THR A 47 5.99 -8.64 -8.53
C THR A 47 5.69 -8.91 -10.00
N ARG A 48 4.84 -9.89 -10.33
CA ARG A 48 4.46 -10.17 -11.73
C ARG A 48 3.57 -9.06 -12.28
N ALA A 49 2.63 -8.58 -11.47
CA ALA A 49 1.71 -7.50 -11.82
C ALA A 49 2.28 -6.11 -11.51
N GLY A 50 3.24 -6.00 -10.58
CA GLY A 50 3.69 -4.73 -10.03
C GLY A 50 2.60 -4.05 -9.19
N VAL A 51 1.90 -4.84 -8.36
CA VAL A 51 0.76 -4.36 -7.56
C VAL A 51 0.92 -4.79 -6.12
N LEU A 52 0.94 -3.82 -5.20
CA LEU A 52 0.75 -4.09 -3.79
C LEU A 52 -0.76 -4.16 -3.50
N MET A 53 -1.22 -5.32 -3.06
CA MET A 53 -2.58 -5.57 -2.61
C MET A 53 -2.65 -5.36 -1.10
N VAL A 54 -3.62 -4.56 -0.66
CA VAL A 54 -3.84 -4.22 0.75
C VAL A 54 -5.26 -4.62 1.12
N PHE A 55 -5.37 -5.63 1.96
CA PHE A 55 -6.64 -6.14 2.45
C PHE A 55 -6.82 -5.72 3.90
N PHE A 56 -7.91 -5.01 4.19
CA PHE A 56 -8.29 -4.67 5.56
C PHE A 56 -9.05 -5.86 6.12
N ARG A 57 -8.60 -6.41 7.25
CA ARG A 57 -9.26 -7.57 7.88
C ARG A 57 -10.70 -7.24 8.26
N GLU A 58 -10.88 -6.06 8.83
CA GLU A 58 -12.17 -5.45 9.11
C GLU A 58 -12.10 -3.99 8.66
N LEU A 59 -12.98 -3.60 7.74
CA LEU A 59 -13.04 -2.22 7.27
C LEU A 59 -13.91 -1.39 8.22
N LYS A 60 -13.31 -0.41 8.90
CA LYS A 60 -13.96 0.45 9.91
C LYS A 60 -14.05 1.88 9.42
N ALA A 61 -15.03 2.65 9.87
CA ALA A 61 -15.21 4.06 9.47
C ALA A 61 -13.91 4.90 9.60
N ALA A 62 -13.09 4.61 10.61
CA ALA A 62 -11.80 5.25 10.85
C ALA A 62 -10.72 4.95 9.79
N ASP A 63 -10.92 3.94 8.95
CA ASP A 63 -10.04 3.60 7.83
C ASP A 63 -10.29 4.48 6.61
N ALA A 64 -11.45 5.14 6.53
CA ALA A 64 -11.70 6.08 5.44
C ALA A 64 -10.68 7.24 5.47
N GLY A 65 -10.23 7.65 4.29
CA GLY A 65 -9.25 8.72 4.17
C GLY A 65 -8.42 8.65 2.88
N THR A 66 -7.49 9.60 2.75
CA THR A 66 -6.53 9.63 1.65
C THR A 66 -5.34 8.75 1.99
N TYR A 67 -4.96 7.89 1.06
CA TYR A 67 -3.78 7.04 1.16
C TYR A 67 -2.79 7.36 0.05
N ARG A 68 -1.50 7.24 0.36
CA ARG A 68 -0.43 7.22 -0.64
C ARG A 68 0.02 5.80 -0.89
N CYS A 69 0.01 5.41 -2.16
CA CYS A 69 0.64 4.19 -2.66
C CYS A 69 2.01 4.54 -3.22
N GLY A 70 3.08 4.25 -2.47
CA GLY A 70 4.43 4.58 -2.86
C GLY A 70 5.25 3.41 -3.37
N VAL A 71 6.35 3.72 -4.04
CA VAL A 71 7.38 2.78 -4.48
C VAL A 71 8.76 3.42 -4.40
N ASN A 72 9.72 2.66 -3.87
CA ASN A 72 11.11 3.09 -3.79
C ASN A 72 11.80 2.75 -5.12
N VAL A 73 11.97 3.77 -5.98
CA VAL A 73 12.61 3.61 -7.29
C VAL A 73 14.13 3.44 -7.12
N SER A 74 14.72 4.22 -6.23
CA SER A 74 16.14 4.19 -5.83
C SER A 74 16.29 4.60 -4.36
N HIS A 75 17.53 4.67 -3.85
CA HIS A 75 17.80 5.18 -2.51
C HIS A 75 17.38 6.65 -2.28
N TYR A 76 17.25 7.43 -3.37
CA TYR A 76 16.98 8.87 -3.30
C TYR A 76 15.68 9.27 -3.98
N THR A 77 14.95 8.30 -4.56
CA THR A 77 13.79 8.60 -5.39
C THR A 77 12.64 7.69 -5.04
N GLU A 78 11.57 8.32 -4.57
CA GLU A 78 10.28 7.71 -4.32
C GLU A 78 9.27 8.21 -5.36
N ARG A 79 8.31 7.38 -5.72
CA ARG A 79 7.14 7.79 -6.51
C ARG A 79 5.90 7.33 -5.78
N PHE A 80 4.84 8.13 -5.80
CA PHE A 80 3.57 7.72 -5.21
C PHE A 80 2.38 8.20 -6.03
N THR A 81 1.25 7.55 -5.80
CA THR A 81 -0.08 8.00 -6.24
C THR A 81 -0.97 8.11 -5.03
N GLU A 82 -1.85 9.10 -5.02
CA GLU A 82 -2.87 9.24 -3.98
C GLU A 82 -4.17 8.54 -4.39
N LEU A 83 -4.87 7.99 -3.41
CA LEU A 83 -6.21 7.46 -3.60
C LEU A 83 -7.08 7.74 -2.38
N GLN A 84 -8.38 7.89 -2.61
CA GLN A 84 -9.35 8.02 -1.54
C GLN A 84 -9.96 6.66 -1.22
N LEU A 85 -9.88 6.23 0.04
CA LEU A 85 -10.69 5.16 0.57
C LEU A 85 -11.97 5.75 1.16
N SER A 86 -13.10 5.47 0.53
CA SER A 86 -14.44 5.80 1.03
C SER A 86 -15.18 4.52 1.39
N ILE A 87 -15.79 4.50 2.57
CA ILE A 87 -16.62 3.38 3.02
C ILE A 87 -18.05 3.67 2.63
N LYS A 88 -18.66 2.74 1.91
CA LYS A 88 -20.08 2.78 1.58
C LYS A 88 -20.81 1.91 2.60
N HIS A 89 -21.78 2.51 3.27
CA HIS A 89 -22.73 1.82 4.12
C HIS A 89 -23.91 1.30 3.29
#